data_AF-A0A8B3Q067-F1
#
_entry.id   AF-A0A8B3Q067-F1
#
_cell.length_a   1.000
_cell.length_b   1.000
_cell.length_c   1.000
_cell.angle_alpha   90.00
_cell.angle_beta   90.00
_cell.angle_gamma   90.00
#
_symmetry.space_group_name_H-M   'P 1'
#
loop_
_entity.id
_entity.type
_entity.pdbx_description
1 polymer ?
#
loop_
_entity_poly.entity_id
_entity_poly.type
_entity_poly.pdbx_seq_one_letter_code
_entity_poly.pdbx_strand_id
1 'polypeptide(L)'
;MLDERNALVADVRRFNRFYTRTVGLLDETLTQSAFTLTEARVLFELGHRSNPASAEIAGERGFLAGAFRLENGPAASEISRQLRVDAAYLTRILRKFAGQGLTEARTDPADRRRRVLSLTSRGEAALARLQAAADRDTARLIESVPDDRLHELRSALRKAGELLGDPTRDSSEVTLRPHRVGDVGWVVQRQAQLYAEEYGWTIEFEAMLAEIGADFIRNFVPGRDFCWIAERGGEPVGAVFLVHQDDEMAKLRMLHVEASARGLGIGKRLVAECVNQARACGYTKLVLWTNDILVAARAIYERAGFRLVSQEHHHSFGKDLTGQTWEMNL
;
A
#
# COMPACT_ATOMS: atom_id res chain seq x y z
N MET A 1 -6.94 -22.16 -14.94
CA MET A 1 -6.93 -20.93 -15.75
C MET A 1 -8.30 -20.48 -16.27
N LEU A 2 -8.97 -21.17 -17.22
CA LEU A 2 -10.32 -20.73 -17.69
C LEU A 2 -11.41 -20.92 -16.61
N ASP A 3 -11.37 -22.04 -15.87
CA ASP A 3 -12.35 -22.34 -14.83
C ASP A 3 -12.25 -21.39 -13.63
N GLU A 4 -11.04 -21.04 -13.20
CA GLU A 4 -10.82 -20.06 -12.13
C GLU A 4 -11.31 -18.66 -12.51
N ARG A 5 -11.11 -18.25 -13.77
CA ARG A 5 -11.64 -16.97 -14.27
C ARG A 5 -13.16 -16.96 -14.29
N ASN A 6 -13.79 -18.07 -14.68
CA ASN A 6 -15.24 -18.19 -14.69
C ASN A 6 -15.82 -18.21 -13.27
N ALA A 7 -15.16 -18.88 -12.33
CA ALA A 7 -15.51 -18.84 -10.91
C ALA A 7 -15.44 -17.41 -10.36
N LEU A 8 -14.36 -16.69 -10.64
CA LEU A 8 -14.20 -15.30 -10.23
C LEU A 8 -15.31 -14.39 -10.81
N VAL A 9 -15.69 -14.57 -12.08
CA VAL A 9 -16.81 -13.84 -12.69
C VAL A 9 -18.13 -14.10 -11.95
N ALA A 10 -18.37 -15.35 -11.55
CA ALA A 10 -19.57 -15.71 -10.79
C ALA A 10 -19.57 -15.05 -9.39
N ASP A 11 -18.42 -15.05 -8.71
CA ASP A 11 -18.27 -14.43 -7.39
C ASP A 11 -18.42 -12.91 -7.45
N VAL A 12 -17.80 -12.23 -8.43
CA VAL A 12 -17.97 -10.79 -8.66
C VAL A 12 -19.44 -10.45 -8.94
N ARG A 13 -20.13 -11.24 -9.76
CA ARG A 13 -21.57 -11.03 -10.03
C ARG A 13 -22.43 -11.24 -8.78
N ARG A 14 -22.10 -12.24 -7.95
CA ARG A 14 -22.79 -12.50 -6.68
C ARG A 14 -22.58 -11.33 -5.72
N PHE A 15 -21.34 -10.87 -5.58
CA PHE A 15 -20.99 -9.72 -4.76
C PHE A 15 -21.70 -8.45 -5.23
N ASN A 16 -21.66 -8.13 -6.52
CA ASN A 16 -22.34 -6.93 -7.06
C ASN A 16 -23.85 -6.98 -6.82
N ARG A 17 -24.51 -8.12 -7.01
CA ARG A 17 -25.96 -8.24 -6.71
C ARG A 17 -26.28 -8.04 -5.23
N PHE A 18 -25.45 -8.59 -4.35
CA PHE A 18 -25.55 -8.37 -2.92
C PHE A 18 -25.35 -6.88 -2.62
N TYR A 19 -24.21 -6.31 -3.01
CA TYR A 19 -23.85 -4.92 -2.78
C TYR A 19 -24.92 -3.94 -3.29
N THR A 20 -25.30 -4.02 -4.58
CA THR A 20 -26.32 -3.15 -5.20
C THR A 20 -27.67 -3.22 -4.47
N ARG A 21 -28.07 -4.39 -3.97
CA ARG A 21 -29.30 -4.54 -3.17
C ARG A 21 -29.16 -3.87 -1.82
N THR A 22 -28.01 -4.02 -1.16
CA THR A 22 -27.78 -3.47 0.17
C THR A 22 -27.61 -1.95 0.15
N VAL A 23 -27.00 -1.38 -0.90
CA VAL A 23 -26.82 0.09 -1.03
C VAL A 23 -27.96 0.83 -1.73
N GLY A 24 -29.05 0.14 -2.11
CA GLY A 24 -30.22 0.80 -2.71
C GLY A 24 -29.96 1.47 -4.07
N LEU A 25 -28.94 1.05 -4.82
CA LEU A 25 -28.53 1.63 -6.12
C LEU A 25 -29.54 1.44 -7.27
N LEU A 26 -30.75 0.93 -6.98
CA LEU A 26 -31.81 0.68 -7.95
C LEU A 26 -32.85 1.81 -8.03
N ASP A 27 -32.72 2.85 -7.20
CA ASP A 27 -33.56 4.04 -7.28
C ASP A 27 -33.09 4.97 -8.43
N GLU A 28 -34.02 5.67 -9.10
CA GLU A 28 -33.69 6.63 -10.20
C GLU A 28 -32.76 7.76 -9.74
N THR A 29 -32.64 7.95 -8.42
CA THR A 29 -31.76 8.92 -7.78
C THR A 29 -30.86 8.22 -6.76
N LEU A 30 -29.60 8.66 -6.66
CA LEU A 30 -28.64 8.05 -5.72
C LEU A 30 -29.05 8.42 -4.29
N THR A 31 -29.27 7.42 -3.42
CA THR A 31 -29.45 7.60 -1.97
C THR A 31 -30.48 8.70 -1.60
N GLN A 32 -31.64 8.70 -2.27
CA GLN A 32 -32.71 9.72 -2.14
C GLN A 32 -32.26 11.18 -2.43
N SER A 33 -31.15 11.38 -3.13
CA SER A 33 -30.70 12.71 -3.52
C SER A 33 -31.49 13.25 -4.72
N ALA A 34 -31.35 14.54 -5.03
CA ALA A 34 -31.92 15.11 -6.25
C ALA A 34 -31.09 14.78 -7.52
N PHE A 35 -30.06 13.93 -7.41
CA PHE A 35 -29.07 13.68 -8.44
C PHE A 35 -29.12 12.22 -8.92
N THR A 36 -29.01 12.03 -10.23
CA THR A 36 -28.72 10.70 -10.79
C THR A 36 -27.29 10.29 -10.44
N LEU A 37 -26.95 9.01 -10.55
CA LEU A 37 -25.58 8.53 -10.31
C LEU A 37 -24.53 9.27 -11.17
N THR A 38 -24.85 9.56 -12.43
CA THR A 38 -23.94 10.32 -13.31
C THR A 38 -23.82 11.78 -12.88
N GLU A 39 -24.91 12.42 -12.45
CA GLU A 39 -24.90 13.80 -11.95
C GLU A 39 -24.11 13.91 -10.64
N ALA A 40 -24.38 13.02 -9.69
CA ALA A 40 -23.63 12.85 -8.46
C ALA A 40 -22.13 12.72 -8.75
N ARG A 41 -21.77 11.87 -9.71
CA ARG A 41 -20.39 11.65 -10.13
C ARG A 41 -19.73 12.92 -10.67
N VAL A 42 -20.41 13.68 -11.53
CA VAL A 42 -19.90 14.96 -12.05
C VAL A 42 -19.71 15.97 -10.91
N LEU A 43 -20.64 16.04 -9.95
CA LEU A 43 -20.55 16.94 -8.80
C LEU A 43 -19.36 16.59 -7.88
N PHE A 44 -19.14 15.29 -7.63
CA PHE A 44 -18.00 14.77 -6.87
C PHE A 44 -16.65 15.15 -7.49
N GLU A 45 -16.51 14.96 -8.81
CA GLU A 45 -15.28 15.31 -9.53
C GLU A 45 -14.98 16.81 -9.52
N LEU A 46 -16.02 17.66 -9.61
CA LEU A 46 -15.87 19.11 -9.54
C LEU A 46 -15.46 19.60 -8.14
N GLY A 47 -15.99 18.98 -7.07
CA GLY A 47 -15.66 19.37 -5.70
C GLY A 47 -14.28 18.93 -5.22
N HIS A 48 -13.83 17.72 -5.59
CA HIS A 48 -12.49 17.24 -5.25
C HIS A 48 -11.37 18.12 -5.82
N ARG A 49 -11.64 18.88 -6.89
CA ARG A 49 -10.65 19.73 -7.56
C ARG A 49 -10.73 21.21 -7.18
N SER A 50 -11.75 21.62 -6.39
CA SER A 50 -11.97 23.02 -6.01
C SER A 50 -11.33 23.40 -4.66
N ASN A 51 -10.93 22.43 -3.82
CA ASN A 51 -10.35 22.70 -2.50
C ASN A 51 -9.16 21.76 -2.19
N PRO A 52 -7.89 22.24 -2.25
CA PRO A 52 -6.73 21.43 -1.89
C PRO A 52 -6.67 21.06 -0.40
N ALA A 53 -7.36 21.79 0.49
CA ALA A 53 -7.43 21.47 1.92
C ALA A 53 -8.53 20.44 2.27
N SER A 54 -9.56 20.27 1.42
CA SER A 54 -10.53 19.17 1.54
C SER A 54 -9.97 17.83 1.05
N ALA A 55 -8.89 17.86 0.28
CA ALA A 55 -8.19 16.65 -0.15
C ALA A 55 -7.53 15.91 1.04
N GLU A 56 -7.21 16.61 2.13
CA GLU A 56 -6.58 16.02 3.33
C GLU A 56 -7.59 15.44 4.34
N ILE A 57 -8.84 15.93 4.40
CA ILE A 57 -9.83 15.55 5.43
C ILE A 57 -10.79 14.45 4.95
N ALA A 58 -11.10 14.40 3.66
CA ALA A 58 -11.77 13.25 3.06
C ALA A 58 -10.71 12.18 2.81
N GLY A 59 -10.44 11.37 3.85
CA GLY A 59 -9.44 10.29 3.87
C GLY A 59 -9.19 9.73 2.47
N GLU A 60 -8.02 10.09 1.95
CA GLU A 60 -7.77 10.11 0.52
C GLU A 60 -8.27 8.83 -0.18
N ARG A 61 -8.96 9.05 -1.29
CA ARG A 61 -9.27 8.09 -2.35
C ARG A 61 -10.40 7.11 -2.04
N GLY A 62 -11.64 7.59 -2.25
CA GLY A 62 -12.75 6.68 -2.56
C GLY A 62 -12.42 5.81 -3.79
N PHE A 63 -12.79 4.53 -3.75
CA PHE A 63 -12.52 3.47 -4.74
C PHE A 63 -12.70 3.87 -6.22
N LEU A 64 -13.55 4.85 -6.51
CA LEU A 64 -13.78 5.31 -7.88
C LEU A 64 -12.92 6.52 -8.30
N ALA A 65 -12.28 7.25 -7.37
CA ALA A 65 -11.54 8.49 -7.63
C ALA A 65 -10.12 8.24 -8.20
N GLY A 66 -9.50 7.10 -7.92
CA GLY A 66 -8.12 6.82 -8.32
C GLY A 66 -7.96 5.71 -9.36
N ALA A 67 -9.05 5.06 -9.80
CA ALA A 67 -9.07 4.26 -11.03
C ALA A 67 -8.55 5.04 -12.26
N PHE A 68 -8.57 6.38 -12.19
CA PHE A 68 -8.17 7.25 -13.27
C PHE A 68 -7.32 8.39 -12.71
N ARG A 69 -5.98 8.24 -12.80
CA ARG A 69 -5.03 9.34 -12.56
C ARG A 69 -5.50 10.60 -13.29
N LEU A 70 -5.31 11.78 -12.70
CA LEU A 70 -4.51 12.88 -13.29
C LEU A 70 -4.69 14.22 -12.55
N GLU A 71 -3.58 14.94 -12.53
CA GLU A 71 -3.36 16.32 -12.08
C GLU A 71 -3.99 17.37 -13.02
N ASN A 72 -4.19 18.57 -12.45
CA ASN A 72 -4.55 19.85 -13.08
C ASN A 72 -6.00 19.99 -13.60
N GLY A 73 -6.64 21.10 -13.21
CA GLY A 73 -8.07 21.36 -13.40
C GLY A 73 -8.46 21.53 -14.88
N PRO A 74 -9.46 20.78 -15.40
CA PRO A 74 -9.65 20.79 -16.84
C PRO A 74 -11.03 21.24 -17.34
N ALA A 75 -11.06 21.56 -18.63
CA ALA A 75 -12.25 21.81 -19.42
C ALA A 75 -13.19 20.58 -19.46
N ALA A 76 -14.47 20.79 -19.79
CA ALA A 76 -15.50 19.74 -19.83
C ALA A 76 -15.11 18.48 -20.64
N SER A 77 -14.23 18.60 -21.64
CA SER A 77 -13.71 17.48 -22.43
C SER A 77 -12.95 16.43 -21.61
N GLU A 78 -12.31 16.85 -20.52
CA GLU A 78 -11.52 15.95 -19.69
C GLU A 78 -12.38 15.18 -18.69
N ILE A 79 -13.42 15.84 -18.13
CA ILE A 79 -14.43 15.18 -17.30
C ILE A 79 -15.18 14.13 -18.13
N SER A 80 -15.49 14.40 -19.41
CA SER A 80 -16.12 13.44 -20.33
C SER A 80 -15.25 12.21 -20.57
N ARG A 81 -13.95 12.43 -20.85
CA ARG A 81 -12.96 11.36 -21.05
C ARG A 81 -12.80 10.48 -19.81
N GLN A 82 -12.74 11.08 -18.63
CA GLN A 82 -12.53 10.38 -17.36
C GLN A 82 -13.77 9.59 -16.91
N LEU A 83 -14.96 10.20 -17.03
CA LEU A 83 -16.20 9.52 -16.67
C LEU A 83 -16.68 8.52 -17.74
N ARG A 84 -16.01 8.48 -18.90
CA ARG A 84 -16.47 7.76 -20.11
C ARG A 84 -17.93 8.09 -20.45
N VAL A 85 -18.32 9.33 -20.17
CA VAL A 85 -19.65 9.86 -20.43
C VAL A 85 -19.57 10.65 -21.72
N ASP A 86 -20.57 10.47 -22.59
CA ASP A 86 -20.70 11.23 -23.83
C ASP A 86 -20.61 12.75 -23.58
N ALA A 87 -19.88 13.46 -24.43
CA ALA A 87 -19.59 14.88 -24.27
C ALA A 87 -20.85 15.76 -24.34
N ALA A 88 -21.84 15.37 -25.15
CA ALA A 88 -23.12 16.07 -25.22
C ALA A 88 -23.94 15.83 -23.94
N TYR A 89 -23.90 14.61 -23.40
CA TYR A 89 -24.57 14.30 -22.14
C TYR A 89 -23.93 15.06 -20.95
N LEU A 90 -22.61 15.11 -20.87
CA LEU A 90 -21.93 15.90 -19.84
C LEU A 90 -22.25 17.40 -19.95
N THR A 91 -22.28 17.95 -21.17
CA THR A 91 -22.64 19.35 -21.39
C THR A 91 -24.06 19.65 -20.90
N ARG A 92 -24.99 18.71 -21.06
CA ARG A 92 -26.36 18.82 -20.51
C ARG A 92 -26.36 18.85 -18.99
N ILE A 93 -25.56 17.99 -18.33
CA ILE A 93 -25.41 17.98 -16.87
C ILE A 93 -24.83 19.31 -16.38
N LEU A 94 -23.75 19.80 -17.00
CA LEU A 94 -23.11 21.05 -16.62
C LEU A 94 -24.02 22.27 -16.80
N ARG A 95 -24.83 22.30 -17.87
CA ARG A 95 -25.85 23.34 -18.07
C ARG A 95 -26.95 23.29 -17.01
N LYS A 96 -27.40 22.09 -16.64
CA LYS A 96 -28.36 21.88 -15.53
C LYS A 96 -27.79 22.43 -14.22
N PHE A 97 -26.55 22.09 -13.89
CA PHE A 97 -25.88 22.56 -12.68
C PHE A 97 -25.68 24.07 -12.65
N ALA A 98 -25.30 24.67 -13.77
CA ALA A 98 -25.18 26.13 -13.88
C ALA A 98 -26.55 26.81 -13.70
N GLY A 99 -27.61 26.29 -14.33
CA GLY A 99 -28.98 26.80 -14.15
C GLY A 99 -29.51 26.65 -12.72
N GLN A 100 -29.01 25.67 -11.97
CA GLN A 100 -29.31 25.48 -10.54
C GLN A 100 -28.37 26.27 -9.61
N GLY A 101 -27.40 27.01 -10.16
CA GLY A 101 -26.39 27.76 -9.41
C GLY A 101 -25.41 26.88 -8.63
N LEU A 102 -25.22 25.62 -9.04
CA LEU A 102 -24.28 24.68 -8.41
C LEU A 102 -22.86 24.82 -8.96
N THR A 103 -22.73 25.23 -10.22
CA THR A 103 -21.45 25.43 -10.89
C THR A 103 -21.34 26.84 -11.44
N GLU A 104 -20.10 27.30 -11.53
CA GLU A 104 -19.74 28.53 -12.21
C GLU A 104 -18.54 28.27 -13.11
N ALA A 105 -18.34 29.16 -14.08
CA ALA A 105 -17.20 29.08 -14.97
C ALA A 105 -16.43 30.38 -14.97
N ARG A 106 -15.15 30.30 -14.64
CA ARG A 106 -14.23 31.43 -14.58
C ARG A 106 -13.22 31.31 -15.72
N THR A 107 -12.73 32.45 -16.21
CA THR A 107 -11.60 32.45 -17.16
C THR A 107 -10.34 32.01 -16.43
N ASP A 108 -9.57 31.10 -17.02
CA ASP A 108 -8.29 30.67 -16.44
C ASP A 108 -7.32 31.88 -16.40
N PRO A 109 -6.77 32.22 -15.22
CA PRO A 109 -5.78 33.29 -15.10
C PRO A 109 -4.52 33.06 -15.95
N ALA A 110 -4.16 31.79 -16.20
CA ALA A 110 -2.97 31.41 -16.95
C ALA A 110 -3.20 31.32 -18.47
N ASP A 111 -4.42 31.09 -18.93
CA ASP A 111 -4.78 31.03 -20.35
C ASP A 111 -6.20 31.56 -20.58
N ARG A 112 -6.32 32.78 -21.11
CA ARG A 112 -7.63 33.43 -21.35
C ARG A 112 -8.53 32.66 -22.34
N ARG A 113 -8.00 31.68 -23.08
CA ARG A 113 -8.77 30.81 -23.98
C ARG A 113 -9.37 29.61 -23.25
N ARG A 114 -8.96 29.35 -22.01
CA ARG A 114 -9.48 28.28 -21.16
C ARG A 114 -10.51 28.83 -20.17
N ARG A 115 -11.53 28.02 -19.92
CA ARG A 115 -12.47 28.25 -18.82
C ARG A 115 -12.33 27.14 -17.80
N VAL A 116 -12.22 27.53 -16.54
CA VAL A 116 -12.20 26.63 -15.38
C VAL A 116 -13.62 26.56 -14.84
N LEU A 117 -14.13 25.35 -14.69
CA LEU A 117 -15.41 25.08 -14.04
C LEU A 117 -15.15 24.80 -12.56
N SER A 118 -15.87 25.48 -11.66
CA SER A 118 -15.80 25.25 -10.22
C SER A 118 -17.19 25.11 -9.61
N LEU A 119 -17.26 24.52 -8.41
CA LEU A 119 -18.47 24.57 -7.61
C LEU A 119 -18.66 25.99 -7.05
N THR A 120 -19.90 26.42 -6.94
CA THR A 120 -20.26 27.56 -6.09
C THR A 120 -20.36 27.09 -4.63
N SER A 121 -20.49 28.00 -3.66
CA SER A 121 -20.80 27.62 -2.26
C SER A 121 -22.09 26.78 -2.14
N ARG A 122 -23.06 27.01 -3.03
CA ARG A 122 -24.29 26.19 -3.12
C ARG A 122 -23.98 24.80 -3.68
N GLY A 123 -23.10 24.71 -4.68
CA GLY A 123 -22.57 23.46 -5.22
C GLY A 123 -21.83 22.62 -4.19
N GLU A 124 -20.94 23.26 -3.42
CA GLU A 124 -20.21 22.62 -2.32
C GLU A 124 -21.17 22.09 -1.24
N ALA A 125 -22.16 22.89 -0.83
CA ALA A 125 -23.18 22.45 0.12
C ALA A 125 -24.03 21.29 -0.42
N ALA A 126 -24.33 21.27 -1.73
CA ALA A 126 -25.03 20.16 -2.36
C ALA A 126 -24.17 18.88 -2.39
N LEU A 127 -22.87 19.01 -2.69
CA LEU A 127 -21.92 17.91 -2.64
C LEU A 127 -21.77 17.35 -1.23
N ALA A 128 -21.63 18.20 -0.22
CA ALA A 128 -21.50 17.78 1.17
C ALA A 128 -22.72 16.98 1.65
N ARG A 129 -23.94 17.40 1.26
CA ARG A 129 -25.17 16.65 1.57
C ARG A 129 -25.19 15.28 0.88
N LEU A 130 -24.75 15.22 -0.37
CA LEU A 130 -24.65 13.99 -1.15
C LEU A 130 -23.63 13.02 -0.53
N GLN A 131 -22.44 13.52 -0.15
CA GLN A 131 -21.41 12.76 0.55
C GLN A 131 -21.93 12.20 1.87
N ALA A 132 -22.52 13.05 2.72
CA ALA A 132 -23.07 12.61 4.00
C ALA A 132 -24.19 11.57 3.85
N ALA A 133 -24.98 11.62 2.78
CA ALA A 133 -25.98 10.58 2.49
C ALA A 133 -25.32 9.25 2.12
N ALA A 134 -24.35 9.28 1.21
CA ALA A 134 -23.60 8.08 0.81
C ALA A 134 -22.83 7.46 1.99
N ASP A 135 -22.24 8.28 2.87
CA ASP A 135 -21.52 7.81 4.05
C ASP A 135 -22.45 7.15 5.06
N ARG A 136 -23.64 7.72 5.31
CA ARG A 136 -24.65 7.11 6.19
C ARG A 136 -25.12 5.76 5.68
N ASP A 137 -25.37 5.65 4.38
CA ASP A 137 -25.81 4.39 3.79
C ASP A 137 -24.70 3.35 3.84
N THR A 138 -23.45 3.75 3.58
CA THR A 138 -22.28 2.86 3.72
C THR A 138 -22.07 2.43 5.18
N ALA A 139 -22.22 3.33 6.15
CA ALA A 139 -22.11 3.04 7.57
C ALA A 139 -23.14 1.99 8.01
N ARG A 140 -24.39 2.06 7.52
CA ARG A 140 -25.42 1.05 7.76
C ARG A 140 -25.05 -0.33 7.21
N LEU A 141 -24.31 -0.42 6.10
CA LEU A 141 -23.85 -1.71 5.56
C LEU A 141 -22.91 -2.44 6.53
N ILE A 142 -22.08 -1.66 7.23
CA ILE A 142 -21.03 -2.18 8.09
C ILE A 142 -21.42 -2.19 9.58
N GLU A 143 -22.58 -1.64 9.95
CA GLU A 143 -23.08 -1.59 11.33
C GLU A 143 -23.21 -2.98 11.97
N SER A 144 -23.50 -4.00 11.15
CA SER A 144 -23.60 -5.39 11.60
C SER A 144 -22.28 -6.16 11.60
N VAL A 145 -21.16 -5.53 11.20
CA VAL A 145 -19.84 -6.16 11.18
C VAL A 145 -19.18 -5.99 12.55
N PRO A 146 -18.88 -7.09 13.27
CA PRO A 146 -18.18 -7.02 14.56
C PRO A 146 -16.79 -6.36 14.45
N ASP A 147 -16.34 -5.70 15.52
CA ASP A 147 -15.07 -4.94 15.54
C ASP A 147 -13.85 -5.80 15.17
N ASP A 148 -13.82 -7.06 15.61
CA ASP A 148 -12.77 -8.03 15.30
C ASP A 148 -12.74 -8.43 13.81
N ARG A 149 -13.87 -8.30 13.11
CA ARG A 149 -14.02 -8.58 11.67
C ARG A 149 -13.82 -7.35 10.79
N LEU A 150 -13.84 -6.14 11.35
CA LEU A 150 -13.60 -4.90 10.59
C LEU A 150 -12.19 -4.87 9.99
N HIS A 151 -11.20 -5.38 10.72
CA HIS A 151 -9.82 -5.45 10.22
C HIS A 151 -9.70 -6.41 9.02
N GLU A 152 -10.34 -7.57 9.10
CA GLU A 152 -10.38 -8.56 8.01
C GLU A 152 -11.06 -7.99 6.77
N LEU A 153 -12.25 -7.38 6.93
CA LEU A 153 -12.97 -6.77 5.81
C LEU A 153 -12.16 -5.65 5.16
N ARG A 154 -11.50 -4.80 5.96
CA ARG A 154 -10.63 -3.74 5.46
C ARG A 154 -9.43 -4.30 4.67
N SER A 155 -8.81 -5.38 5.16
CA SER A 155 -7.70 -6.04 4.47
C SER A 155 -8.17 -6.72 3.17
N ALA A 156 -9.32 -7.40 3.18
CA ALA A 156 -9.90 -8.03 1.99
C ALA A 156 -10.22 -7.01 0.89
N LEU A 157 -10.85 -5.87 1.25
CA LEU A 157 -11.14 -4.78 0.30
C LEU A 157 -9.85 -4.17 -0.26
N ARG A 158 -8.79 -4.06 0.57
CA ARG A 158 -7.47 -3.62 0.11
C ARG A 158 -6.88 -4.58 -0.90
N LYS A 159 -6.89 -5.87 -0.60
CA LYS A 159 -6.33 -6.89 -1.47
C LYS A 159 -7.10 -6.97 -2.79
N ALA A 160 -8.43 -6.89 -2.73
CA ALA A 160 -9.27 -6.86 -3.93
C ALA A 160 -8.95 -5.65 -4.81
N GLY A 161 -8.80 -4.46 -4.22
CA GLY A 161 -8.38 -3.24 -4.95
C GLY A 161 -7.03 -3.41 -5.63
N GLU A 162 -6.02 -3.91 -4.91
CA GLU A 162 -4.69 -4.17 -5.48
C GLU A 162 -4.73 -5.15 -6.65
N LEU A 163 -5.43 -6.28 -6.50
CA LEU A 163 -5.54 -7.32 -7.53
C LEU A 163 -6.31 -6.86 -8.77
N LEU A 164 -7.27 -5.96 -8.59
CA LEU A 164 -8.04 -5.34 -9.68
C LEU A 164 -7.32 -4.14 -10.31
N GLY A 165 -6.12 -3.80 -9.82
CA GLY A 165 -5.28 -2.73 -10.35
C GLY A 165 -5.77 -1.34 -9.97
N ASP A 166 -6.42 -1.18 -8.81
CA ASP A 166 -6.87 0.11 -8.31
C ASP A 166 -5.66 1.04 -8.04
N PRO A 167 -5.42 2.06 -8.89
CA PRO A 167 -4.32 3.00 -8.75
C PRO A 167 -4.54 4.00 -7.61
N THR A 168 -5.72 4.02 -6.96
CA THR A 168 -6.05 4.94 -5.86
C THR A 168 -5.05 4.87 -4.72
N ARG A 169 -4.49 3.71 -4.39
CA ARG A 169 -3.52 3.60 -3.31
C ARG A 169 -2.12 3.80 -3.86
N ASP A 170 -1.75 5.07 -4.01
CA ASP A 170 -0.40 5.51 -3.65
C ASP A 170 -0.16 5.11 -2.19
N SER A 171 0.20 3.85 -1.97
CA SER A 171 0.95 3.38 -0.82
C SER A 171 2.44 3.59 -1.12
N SER A 172 2.82 4.74 -1.69
CA SER A 172 4.21 5.04 -2.01
C SER A 172 5.06 5.09 -0.74
N GLU A 173 4.48 5.56 0.36
CA GLU A 173 5.20 5.68 1.61
C GLU A 173 5.42 4.32 2.27
N VAL A 174 6.69 3.95 2.36
CA VAL A 174 7.16 2.82 3.15
C VAL A 174 7.47 3.32 4.55
N THR A 175 6.82 2.75 5.55
CA THR A 175 7.11 3.00 6.96
C THR A 175 7.94 1.85 7.54
N LEU A 176 8.77 2.13 8.53
CA LEU A 176 9.45 1.11 9.31
C LEU A 176 8.85 1.11 10.72
N ARG A 177 8.56 -0.07 11.27
CA ARG A 177 8.07 -0.21 12.64
C ARG A 177 8.73 -1.37 13.36
N PRO A 178 8.75 -1.38 14.70
CA PRO A 178 9.13 -2.56 15.48
C PRO A 178 8.22 -3.75 15.19
N HIS A 179 8.79 -4.95 15.33
CA HIS A 179 8.05 -6.21 15.30
C HIS A 179 7.00 -6.33 16.43
N ARG A 180 5.98 -7.14 16.18
CA ARG A 180 4.84 -7.47 17.03
C ARG A 180 4.60 -8.98 17.00
N VAL A 181 3.71 -9.47 17.85
CA VAL A 181 3.27 -10.88 17.82
C VAL A 181 2.79 -11.23 16.40
N GLY A 182 3.32 -12.32 15.86
CA GLY A 182 3.03 -12.79 14.49
C GLY A 182 4.06 -12.36 13.45
N ASP A 183 4.76 -11.23 13.61
CA ASP A 183 5.67 -10.73 12.57
C ASP A 183 6.88 -11.64 12.36
N VAL A 184 7.48 -12.20 13.43
CA VAL A 184 8.63 -13.10 13.28
C VAL A 184 8.25 -14.37 12.50
N GLY A 185 7.07 -14.93 12.78
CA GLY A 185 6.55 -16.07 12.02
C GLY A 185 6.28 -15.71 10.55
N TRP A 186 5.75 -14.50 10.30
CA TRP A 186 5.61 -13.97 8.95
C TRP A 186 6.97 -13.85 8.23
N VAL A 187 8.02 -13.32 8.88
CA VAL A 187 9.36 -13.22 8.30
C VAL A 187 9.88 -14.59 7.88
N VAL A 188 9.78 -15.59 8.76
CA VAL A 188 10.22 -16.97 8.48
C VAL A 188 9.50 -17.52 7.25
N GLN A 189 8.16 -17.45 7.25
CA GLN A 189 7.33 -17.92 6.15
C GLN A 189 7.70 -17.25 4.83
N ARG A 190 7.76 -15.90 4.81
CA ARG A 190 7.94 -15.14 3.59
C ARG A 190 9.34 -15.27 3.02
N GLN A 191 10.38 -15.21 3.86
CA GLN A 191 11.75 -15.37 3.38
C GLN A 191 12.00 -16.80 2.86
N ALA A 192 11.44 -17.83 3.52
CA ALA A 192 11.52 -19.20 3.04
C ALA A 192 10.88 -19.37 1.65
N GLN A 193 9.64 -18.88 1.47
CA GLN A 193 8.94 -18.94 0.19
C GLN A 193 9.67 -18.21 -0.93
N LEU A 194 10.10 -16.96 -0.67
CA LEU A 194 10.84 -16.16 -1.65
C LEU A 194 12.13 -16.86 -2.09
N TYR A 195 12.87 -17.47 -1.17
CA TYR A 195 14.15 -18.08 -1.49
C TYR A 195 14.00 -19.47 -2.13
N ALA A 196 12.93 -20.20 -1.80
CA ALA A 196 12.56 -21.42 -2.52
C ALA A 196 12.18 -21.10 -3.98
N GLU A 197 11.39 -20.06 -4.22
CA GLU A 197 10.97 -19.64 -5.56
C GLU A 197 12.13 -19.12 -6.41
N GLU A 198 13.03 -18.30 -5.82
CA GLU A 198 14.08 -17.61 -6.57
C GLU A 198 15.37 -18.42 -6.71
N TYR A 199 15.71 -19.21 -5.70
CA TYR A 199 16.99 -19.93 -5.64
C TYR A 199 16.83 -21.45 -5.58
N GLY A 200 15.59 -21.96 -5.49
CA GLY A 200 15.33 -23.39 -5.37
C GLY A 200 15.88 -23.99 -4.08
N TRP A 201 15.95 -23.19 -3.00
CA TRP A 201 16.39 -23.65 -1.69
C TRP A 201 15.32 -24.51 -1.02
N THR A 202 15.76 -25.53 -0.29
CA THR A 202 14.86 -26.52 0.33
C THR A 202 14.31 -26.04 1.68
N ILE A 203 13.42 -26.85 2.26
CA ILE A 203 12.85 -26.65 3.60
C ILE A 203 13.90 -26.55 4.72
N GLU A 204 15.12 -27.02 4.48
CA GLU A 204 16.26 -26.85 5.41
C GLU A 204 16.54 -25.37 5.70
N PHE A 205 16.34 -24.49 4.71
CA PHE A 205 16.48 -23.05 4.92
C PHE A 205 15.37 -22.49 5.82
N GLU A 206 14.13 -22.96 5.64
CA GLU A 206 13.01 -22.59 6.51
C GLU A 206 13.25 -23.03 7.96
N ALA A 207 13.79 -24.23 8.16
CA ALA A 207 14.18 -24.72 9.48
C ALA A 207 15.19 -23.80 10.16
N MET A 208 16.26 -23.40 9.45
CA MET A 208 17.24 -22.43 9.96
C MET A 208 16.60 -21.08 10.30
N LEU A 209 15.71 -20.56 9.45
CA LEU A 209 14.99 -19.31 9.72
C LEU A 209 14.10 -19.44 10.98
N ALA A 210 13.40 -20.56 11.15
CA ALA A 210 12.59 -20.84 12.31
C ALA A 210 13.42 -20.92 13.60
N GLU A 211 14.61 -21.53 13.55
CA GLU A 211 15.56 -21.55 14.66
C GLU A 211 16.01 -20.14 15.04
N ILE A 212 16.40 -19.32 14.07
CA ILE A 212 16.80 -17.92 14.31
C ILE A 212 15.64 -17.12 14.92
N GLY A 213 14.44 -17.25 14.36
CA GLY A 213 13.26 -16.54 14.85
C GLY A 213 12.87 -16.97 16.26
N ALA A 214 12.93 -18.26 16.57
CA ALA A 214 12.61 -18.78 17.89
C ALA A 214 13.65 -18.41 18.95
N ASP A 215 14.94 -18.41 18.58
CA ASP A 215 16.05 -17.96 19.44
C ASP A 215 15.92 -16.47 19.75
N PHE A 216 15.67 -15.64 18.73
CA PHE A 216 15.45 -14.20 18.90
C PHE A 216 14.31 -13.88 19.87
N ILE A 217 13.18 -14.58 19.78
CA ILE A 217 12.04 -14.36 20.70
C ILE A 217 12.37 -14.81 22.12
N ARG A 218 12.99 -16.00 22.27
CA ARG A 218 13.27 -16.59 23.58
C ARG A 218 14.34 -15.83 24.35
N ASN A 219 15.35 -15.34 23.65
CA ASN A 219 16.54 -14.71 24.22
C ASN A 219 16.60 -13.21 23.95
N PHE A 220 15.46 -12.58 23.64
CA PHE A 220 15.36 -11.16 23.33
C PHE A 220 15.93 -10.29 24.45
N VAL A 221 16.87 -9.41 24.11
CA VAL A 221 17.53 -8.45 24.99
C VAL A 221 16.96 -7.04 24.76
N PRO A 222 16.08 -6.52 25.64
CA PRO A 222 15.48 -5.21 25.47
C PRO A 222 16.51 -4.09 25.36
N GLY A 223 16.35 -3.23 24.35
CA GLY A 223 17.26 -2.10 24.08
C GLY A 223 18.56 -2.48 23.37
N ARG A 224 18.78 -3.78 23.08
CA ARG A 224 19.94 -4.30 22.37
C ARG A 224 19.54 -5.08 21.11
N ASP A 225 18.40 -5.77 21.17
CA ASP A 225 17.78 -6.51 20.07
C ASP A 225 16.64 -5.74 19.41
N PHE A 226 16.59 -5.81 18.09
CA PHE A 226 15.58 -5.13 17.28
C PHE A 226 15.21 -5.96 16.06
N CYS A 227 13.93 -5.91 15.69
CA CYS A 227 13.45 -6.37 14.39
C CYS A 227 12.53 -5.29 13.82
N TRP A 228 12.86 -4.82 12.62
CA TRP A 228 12.06 -3.84 11.88
C TRP A 228 11.28 -4.52 10.79
N ILE A 229 10.01 -4.14 10.69
CA ILE A 229 9.11 -4.50 9.61
C ILE A 229 8.91 -3.26 8.74
N ALA A 230 9.22 -3.39 7.45
CA ALA A 230 8.83 -2.41 6.45
C ALA A 230 7.37 -2.66 6.05
N GLU A 231 6.53 -1.65 6.16
CA GLU A 231 5.13 -1.71 5.72
C GLU A 231 4.88 -0.78 4.54
N ARG A 232 4.04 -1.26 3.62
CA ARG A 232 3.57 -0.47 2.48
C ARG A 232 2.06 -0.67 2.37
N GLY A 233 1.30 0.41 2.50
CA GLY A 233 -0.17 0.34 2.48
C GLY A 233 -0.76 -0.42 3.67
N GLY A 234 0.00 -0.52 4.77
CA GLY A 234 -0.38 -1.28 5.97
C GLY A 234 -0.19 -2.78 5.84
N GLU A 235 0.53 -3.26 4.82
CA GLU A 235 0.95 -4.65 4.66
C GLU A 235 2.47 -4.76 4.83
N PRO A 236 2.98 -5.80 5.51
CA PRO A 236 4.41 -6.03 5.64
C PRO A 236 5.01 -6.43 4.28
N VAL A 237 6.12 -5.79 3.92
CA VAL A 237 6.81 -5.97 2.62
C VAL A 237 8.31 -6.21 2.74
N GLY A 238 8.84 -6.27 3.95
CA GLY A 238 10.24 -6.64 4.21
C GLY A 238 10.57 -6.56 5.69
N ALA A 239 11.69 -7.16 6.07
CA ALA A 239 12.16 -7.10 7.45
C ALA A 239 13.68 -7.19 7.54
N VAL A 240 14.20 -6.82 8.69
CA VAL A 240 15.60 -7.04 9.09
C VAL A 240 15.70 -7.15 10.61
N PHE A 241 16.64 -7.96 11.08
CA PHE A 241 16.93 -8.17 12.49
C PHE A 241 18.31 -7.58 12.81
N LEU A 242 18.40 -6.90 13.94
CA LEU A 242 19.65 -6.57 14.63
C LEU A 242 19.65 -7.35 15.94
N VAL A 243 20.57 -8.30 16.06
CA VAL A 243 20.65 -9.23 17.20
C VAL A 243 21.94 -8.98 17.96
N HIS A 244 21.85 -8.75 19.26
CA HIS A 244 22.94 -8.66 20.20
C HIS A 244 23.77 -9.95 20.17
N GLN A 245 25.08 -9.80 20.10
CA GLN A 245 26.01 -10.93 20.17
C GLN A 245 26.85 -10.86 21.46
N ASP A 246 27.38 -9.67 21.75
CA ASP A 246 28.09 -9.32 22.98
C ASP A 246 28.12 -7.80 23.16
N ASP A 247 28.84 -7.31 24.17
CA ASP A 247 28.89 -5.88 24.52
C ASP A 247 29.42 -4.98 23.39
N GLU A 248 30.24 -5.51 22.49
CA GLU A 248 30.88 -4.76 21.41
C GLU A 248 30.19 -4.99 20.06
N MET A 249 29.59 -6.17 19.86
CA MET A 249 29.12 -6.64 18.57
C MET A 249 27.62 -6.91 18.50
N ALA A 250 27.02 -6.52 17.39
CA ALA A 250 25.70 -6.97 16.98
C ALA A 250 25.71 -7.56 15.57
N LYS A 251 24.73 -8.44 15.31
CA LYS A 251 24.61 -9.21 14.08
C LYS A 251 23.35 -8.83 13.31
N LEU A 252 23.51 -8.49 12.04
CA LEU A 252 22.40 -8.29 11.12
C LEU A 252 21.94 -9.65 10.58
N ARG A 253 20.64 -9.96 10.71
CA ARG A 253 20.04 -11.23 10.26
C ARG A 253 18.74 -11.02 9.49
N MET A 254 18.35 -12.04 8.71
CA MET A 254 17.03 -12.21 8.08
C MET A 254 16.54 -11.00 7.25
N LEU A 255 17.45 -10.29 6.57
CA LEU A 255 17.08 -9.22 5.64
C LEU A 255 16.35 -9.82 4.43
N HIS A 256 15.12 -9.38 4.20
CA HIS A 256 14.41 -9.66 2.96
C HIS A 256 13.43 -8.54 2.59
N VAL A 257 13.07 -8.47 1.31
CA VAL A 257 12.04 -7.57 0.77
C VAL A 257 11.22 -8.35 -0.25
N GLU A 258 9.89 -8.26 -0.13
CA GLU A 258 8.91 -8.83 -1.04
C GLU A 258 9.18 -8.41 -2.48
N ALA A 259 9.00 -9.32 -3.44
CA ALA A 259 9.25 -9.07 -4.85
C ALA A 259 8.48 -7.84 -5.38
N SER A 260 7.24 -7.65 -4.92
CA SER A 260 6.37 -6.51 -5.27
C SER A 260 6.84 -5.14 -4.75
N ALA A 261 7.81 -5.12 -3.83
CA ALA A 261 8.31 -3.90 -3.19
C ALA A 261 9.82 -3.65 -3.43
N ARG A 262 10.46 -4.47 -4.27
CA ARG A 262 11.86 -4.26 -4.69
C ARG A 262 12.00 -3.04 -5.61
N GLY A 263 13.21 -2.48 -5.68
CA GLY A 263 13.50 -1.27 -6.44
C GLY A 263 13.09 0.04 -5.76
N LEU A 264 12.34 -0.01 -4.65
CA LEU A 264 11.89 1.15 -3.87
C LEU A 264 12.90 1.59 -2.79
N GLY A 265 14.10 1.01 -2.77
CA GLY A 265 15.13 1.33 -1.76
C GLY A 265 14.85 0.81 -0.34
N ILE A 266 13.85 -0.05 -0.15
CA ILE A 266 13.45 -0.59 1.17
C ILE A 266 14.60 -1.30 1.87
N GLY A 267 15.29 -2.22 1.18
CA GLY A 267 16.41 -2.96 1.77
C GLY A 267 17.54 -2.04 2.25
N LYS A 268 17.81 -0.95 1.51
CA LYS A 268 18.77 0.07 1.94
C LYS A 268 18.31 0.79 3.21
N ARG A 269 17.02 1.16 3.30
CA ARG A 269 16.46 1.81 4.49
C ARG A 269 16.50 0.88 5.72
N LEU A 270 16.14 -0.38 5.55
CA LEU A 270 16.22 -1.40 6.61
C LEU A 270 17.64 -1.55 7.15
N VAL A 271 18.64 -1.71 6.27
CA VAL A 271 20.05 -1.82 6.70
C VAL A 271 20.55 -0.53 7.36
N ALA A 272 20.18 0.65 6.82
CA ALA A 272 20.56 1.92 7.43
C ALA A 272 19.98 2.07 8.85
N GLU A 273 18.75 1.61 9.06
CA GLU A 273 18.12 1.62 10.39
C GLU A 273 18.86 0.71 11.37
N CYS A 274 19.27 -0.50 10.96
CA CYS A 274 20.12 -1.36 11.78
C CYS A 274 21.44 -0.67 12.16
N VAL A 275 22.12 -0.02 11.20
CA VAL A 275 23.38 0.66 11.44
C VAL A 275 23.21 1.82 12.43
N ASN A 276 22.18 2.65 12.24
CA ASN A 276 21.88 3.76 13.13
C ASN A 276 21.56 3.29 14.55
N GLN A 277 20.71 2.27 14.67
CA GLN A 277 20.36 1.72 15.97
C GLN A 277 21.55 1.06 16.66
N ALA A 278 22.40 0.37 15.91
CA ALA A 278 23.58 -0.26 16.50
C ALA A 278 24.55 0.77 17.09
N ARG A 279 24.75 1.91 16.39
CA ARG A 279 25.50 3.06 16.94
C ARG A 279 24.84 3.63 18.18
N ALA A 280 23.52 3.80 18.18
CA ALA A 280 22.78 4.31 19.32
C ALA A 280 22.88 3.39 20.56
N CYS A 281 22.97 2.08 20.35
CA CYS A 281 23.20 1.09 21.39
C CYS A 281 24.67 1.03 21.87
N GLY A 282 25.58 1.76 21.24
CA GLY A 282 27.00 1.81 21.61
C GLY A 282 27.84 0.63 21.10
N TYR A 283 27.34 -0.15 20.14
CA TYR A 283 28.16 -1.18 19.50
C TYR A 283 29.29 -0.55 18.70
N THR A 284 30.43 -1.24 18.65
CA THR A 284 31.61 -0.82 17.90
C THR A 284 31.74 -1.58 16.57
N LYS A 285 31.04 -2.72 16.43
CA LYS A 285 31.07 -3.54 15.23
C LYS A 285 29.71 -4.17 14.90
N LEU A 286 29.42 -4.21 13.59
CA LEU A 286 28.35 -5.03 13.02
C LEU A 286 28.91 -6.17 12.18
N VAL A 287 28.28 -7.33 12.30
CA VAL A 287 28.60 -8.52 11.51
C VAL A 287 27.37 -9.08 10.80
N LEU A 288 27.55 -9.74 9.67
CA LEU A 288 26.49 -10.50 9.00
C LEU A 288 27.06 -11.69 8.24
N TRP A 289 26.22 -12.69 8.01
CA TRP A 289 26.52 -13.85 7.16
C TRP A 289 25.49 -13.94 6.02
N THR A 290 25.95 -14.17 4.80
CA THR A 290 25.13 -14.26 3.58
C THR A 290 25.75 -15.23 2.58
N ASN A 291 25.01 -15.64 1.55
CA ASN A 291 25.57 -16.39 0.42
C ASN A 291 25.95 -15.46 -0.74
N ASP A 292 27.01 -15.82 -1.48
CA ASP A 292 27.54 -15.06 -2.61
C ASP A 292 26.52 -14.80 -3.73
N ILE A 293 25.64 -15.76 -3.99
CA ILE A 293 24.55 -15.67 -4.97
C ILE A 293 23.52 -14.56 -4.66
N LEU A 294 23.47 -14.07 -3.41
CA LEU A 294 22.55 -12.99 -2.99
C LEU A 294 23.08 -11.60 -3.38
N VAL A 295 23.35 -11.41 -4.69
CA VAL A 295 24.02 -10.23 -5.26
C VAL A 295 23.36 -8.90 -4.85
N ALA A 296 22.03 -8.83 -4.87
CA ALA A 296 21.30 -7.61 -4.52
C ALA A 296 21.49 -7.22 -3.05
N ALA A 297 21.47 -8.20 -2.13
CA ALA A 297 21.70 -7.96 -0.71
C ALA A 297 23.15 -7.54 -0.45
N ARG A 298 24.12 -8.22 -1.08
CA ARG A 298 25.54 -7.89 -1.00
C ARG A 298 25.84 -6.44 -1.43
N ALA A 299 25.24 -5.99 -2.53
CA ALA A 299 25.39 -4.62 -2.99
C ALA A 299 24.82 -3.58 -2.00
N ILE A 300 23.82 -3.95 -1.17
CA ILE A 300 23.33 -3.09 -0.09
C ILE A 300 24.36 -3.03 1.03
N TYR A 301 24.91 -4.16 1.45
CA TYR A 301 25.91 -4.24 2.53
C TYR A 301 27.20 -3.47 2.18
N GLU A 302 27.75 -3.69 0.98
CA GLU A 302 28.94 -2.96 0.51
C GLU A 302 28.72 -1.44 0.53
N ARG A 303 27.58 -0.96 0.04
CA ARG A 303 27.24 0.47 0.04
C ARG A 303 26.99 1.03 1.44
N ALA A 304 26.56 0.20 2.38
CA ALA A 304 26.40 0.59 3.78
C ALA A 304 27.75 0.67 4.52
N GLY A 305 28.83 0.11 3.95
CA GLY A 305 30.18 0.16 4.51
C GLY A 305 30.69 -1.17 5.05
N PHE A 306 29.95 -2.27 4.87
CA PHE A 306 30.43 -3.60 5.22
C PHE A 306 31.53 -4.06 4.27
N ARG A 307 32.48 -4.84 4.81
CA ARG A 307 33.59 -5.44 4.07
C ARG A 307 33.60 -6.94 4.27
N LEU A 308 33.85 -7.69 3.20
CA LEU A 308 34.03 -9.14 3.24
C LEU A 308 35.29 -9.46 4.04
N VAL A 309 35.17 -10.30 5.08
CA VAL A 309 36.31 -10.72 5.91
C VAL A 309 36.61 -12.21 5.79
N SER A 310 35.61 -13.03 5.47
CA SER A 310 35.79 -14.47 5.24
C SER A 310 34.76 -15.02 4.28
N GLN A 311 35.13 -16.10 3.59
CA GLN A 311 34.23 -16.86 2.74
C GLN A 311 34.59 -18.34 2.80
N GLU A 312 33.59 -19.20 2.69
CA GLU A 312 33.74 -20.65 2.79
C GLU A 312 32.75 -21.37 1.86
N HIS A 313 33.20 -22.44 1.21
CA HIS A 313 32.35 -23.30 0.40
C HIS A 313 31.60 -24.30 1.29
N HIS A 314 30.30 -24.43 1.09
CA HIS A 314 29.49 -25.40 1.83
C HIS A 314 28.35 -25.94 0.97
N HIS A 315 27.81 -27.09 1.37
CA HIS A 315 26.59 -27.64 0.80
C HIS A 315 25.45 -27.42 1.81
N SER A 316 24.46 -26.63 1.44
CA SER A 316 23.30 -26.35 2.31
C SER A 316 22.08 -25.99 1.48
N PHE A 317 20.89 -26.24 2.02
CA PHE A 317 19.62 -25.88 1.38
C PHE A 317 19.45 -26.55 -0.01
N GLY A 318 20.05 -27.73 -0.17
CA GLY A 318 20.09 -28.48 -1.43
C GLY A 318 20.96 -27.86 -2.54
N LYS A 319 21.91 -26.97 -2.20
CA LYS A 319 22.79 -26.28 -3.17
C LYS A 319 24.24 -26.26 -2.67
N ASP A 320 25.18 -26.26 -3.61
CA ASP A 320 26.56 -25.86 -3.35
C ASP A 320 26.65 -24.33 -3.36
N LEU A 321 27.07 -23.73 -2.25
CA LEU A 321 27.06 -22.30 -2.01
C LEU A 321 28.41 -21.81 -1.48
N THR A 322 28.66 -20.50 -1.63
CA THR A 322 29.77 -19.84 -0.95
C THR A 322 29.19 -18.90 0.11
N GLY A 323 29.29 -19.31 1.36
CA GLY A 323 28.94 -18.49 2.52
C GLY A 323 29.98 -17.39 2.72
N GLN A 324 29.54 -16.22 3.11
CA GLN A 324 30.36 -15.02 3.25
C GLN A 324 30.04 -14.29 4.56
N THR A 325 31.08 -13.98 5.33
CA THR A 325 30.98 -13.14 6.52
C THR A 325 31.45 -11.73 6.19
N TRP A 326 30.64 -10.74 6.54
CA TRP A 326 30.92 -9.33 6.31
C TRP A 326 30.90 -8.57 7.63
N GLU A 327 31.82 -7.62 7.79
CA GLU A 327 31.96 -6.79 8.98
C GLU A 327 31.96 -5.30 8.65
N MET A 328 31.44 -4.49 9.58
CA MET A 328 31.50 -3.03 9.55
C MET A 328 31.90 -2.52 10.93
N ASN A 329 32.93 -1.67 10.99
CA ASN A 329 33.22 -0.89 12.20
C ASN A 329 32.31 0.35 12.23
N LEU A 330 31.72 0.65 13.39
CA LEU A 330 30.63 1.63 13.53
C LEU A 330 31.08 3.07 13.76
#